data_AF-A0A7U8C5P9-F1
#
_entry.id   AF-A0A7U8C5P9-F1
#
_cell.length_a   1.000
_cell.length_b   1.000
_cell.length_c   1.000
_cell.angle_alpha   90.00
_cell.angle_beta   90.00
_cell.angle_gamma   90.00
#
_symmetry.space_group_name_H-M   'P 1'
#
loop_
_entity.id
_entity.type
_entity.pdbx_description
1 polymer ?
#
loop_
_entity_poly.entity_id
_entity_poly.type
_entity_poly.pdbx_seq_one_letter_code
_entity_poly.pdbx_strand_id
1 'polypeptide(L)'
;MATSKLPKEYAQVAAVAEQMLSGQIHYLDGALQLSRLRHAVGAYENDPDFFPFIGINHEIDNLPIPGGFEYADQTLRNQYESEINASVEWAKAHSLHQCQALAERFG
;
A
#
# COMPACT_ATOMS: atom_id res chain seq x y z
N MET A 1 -13.15 17.50 14.27
CA MET A 1 -11.80 17.79 14.81
C MET A 1 -10.83 17.75 13.65
N ALA A 2 -10.13 18.85 13.38
CA ALA A 2 -9.26 19.02 12.22
C ALA A 2 -7.97 18.21 12.38
N THR A 3 -7.62 17.39 11.40
CA THR A 3 -6.27 16.83 11.26
C THR A 3 -5.56 17.57 10.14
N SER A 4 -4.98 18.74 10.45
CA SER A 4 -3.99 19.34 9.56
C SER A 4 -2.65 18.64 9.75
N LYS A 5 -2.35 17.70 8.86
CA LYS A 5 -1.06 17.03 8.67
C LYS A 5 -0.76 17.07 7.15
N LEU A 6 -0.38 18.20 6.54
CA LEU A 6 0.87 18.99 6.50
C LEU A 6 2.07 18.30 5.80
N PRO A 7 3.06 19.08 5.27
CA PRO A 7 4.00 18.66 4.21
C PRO A 7 4.79 17.37 4.48
N LYS A 8 4.99 17.00 5.74
CA LYS A 8 5.70 15.79 6.11
C LYS A 8 4.93 14.54 5.72
N GLU A 9 3.63 14.50 5.97
CA GLU A 9 2.79 13.36 5.61
C GLU A 9 2.64 13.22 4.09
N TYR A 10 2.68 14.34 3.36
CA TYR A 10 2.67 14.35 1.89
C TYR A 10 3.97 13.74 1.36
N ALA A 11 5.12 14.20 1.87
CA ALA A 11 6.41 13.61 1.53
C ALA A 11 6.49 12.11 1.87
N GLN A 12 5.79 11.65 2.91
CA GLN A 12 5.70 10.22 3.22
C GLN A 12 4.89 9.44 2.18
N VAL A 13 3.75 9.97 1.72
CA VAL A 13 2.98 9.34 0.64
C VAL A 13 3.81 9.23 -0.62
N ALA A 14 4.49 10.32 -1.02
CA ALA A 14 5.36 10.34 -2.19
C ALA A 14 6.50 9.33 -2.07
N ALA A 15 7.22 9.33 -0.94
CA ALA A 15 8.33 8.43 -0.71
C ALA A 15 7.92 6.94 -0.74
N VAL A 16 6.77 6.59 -0.16
CA VAL A 16 6.27 5.20 -0.20
C VAL A 16 5.91 4.82 -1.64
N ALA A 17 5.21 5.68 -2.37
CA ALA A 17 4.85 5.44 -3.76
C ALA A 17 6.09 5.26 -4.66
N GLU A 18 7.09 6.12 -4.52
CA GLU A 18 8.37 6.01 -5.23
C GLU A 18 9.14 4.73 -4.89
N GLN A 19 9.14 4.33 -3.61
CA GLN A 19 9.78 3.08 -3.18
C GLN A 19 9.07 1.85 -3.74
N MET A 20 7.73 1.88 -3.87
CA MET A 20 6.97 0.82 -4.53
C MET A 20 7.29 0.75 -6.03
N LEU A 21 7.35 1.89 -6.71
CA LEU A 21 7.67 1.97 -8.14
C LEU A 21 9.10 1.52 -8.47
N SER A 22 10.06 1.83 -7.59
CA SER A 22 11.45 1.43 -7.73
C SER A 22 11.76 0.02 -7.19
N GLY A 23 10.81 -0.63 -6.53
CA GLY A 23 10.99 -1.96 -5.93
C GLY A 23 11.87 -1.96 -4.67
N GLN A 24 12.09 -0.81 -4.05
CA GLN A 24 12.86 -0.69 -2.80
C GLN A 24 12.10 -1.23 -1.59
N ILE A 25 10.76 -1.26 -1.65
CA ILE A 25 9.91 -1.94 -0.67
C ILE A 25 9.05 -2.98 -1.36
N HIS A 26 8.70 -4.03 -0.62
CA HIS A 26 7.76 -5.03 -1.10
C HIS A 26 6.39 -4.39 -1.37
N TYR A 27 5.78 -4.71 -2.51
CA TYR A 27 4.62 -3.98 -3.02
C TYR A 27 3.43 -4.02 -2.05
N LEU A 28 3.14 -5.18 -1.46
CA LEU A 28 2.04 -5.32 -0.49
C LEU A 28 2.30 -4.54 0.81
N ASP A 29 3.55 -4.44 1.27
CA ASP A 29 3.89 -3.65 2.45
C ASP A 29 3.72 -2.14 2.17
N GLY A 30 4.06 -1.70 0.96
CA GLY A 30 3.79 -0.33 0.51
C GLY A 30 2.29 -0.04 0.39
N ALA A 31 1.49 -0.98 -0.14
CA ALA A 31 0.04 -0.84 -0.24
C ALA A 31 -0.63 -0.69 1.14
N LEU A 32 -0.20 -1.49 2.14
CA LEU A 32 -0.64 -1.35 3.53
C LEU A 32 -0.31 0.05 4.09
N GLN A 33 0.90 0.55 3.82
CA GLN A 33 1.34 1.88 4.25
C GLN A 33 0.51 2.99 3.61
N LEU A 34 0.27 2.96 2.29
CA LEU A 34 -0.54 3.95 1.59
C LEU A 34 -2.00 3.94 2.08
N SER A 35 -2.58 2.77 2.30
CA SER A 35 -3.92 2.61 2.86
C SER A 35 -4.05 3.28 4.24
N ARG A 36 -3.01 3.24 5.07
CA ARG A 36 -2.97 3.92 6.38
C ARG A 36 -2.72 5.42 6.26
N LEU A 37 -1.76 5.82 5.42
CA LEU A 37 -1.35 7.22 5.23
C LEU A 37 -2.49 8.09 4.67
N ARG A 38 -3.45 7.51 3.95
CA ARG A 38 -4.62 8.24 3.42
C ARG A 38 -5.35 9.04 4.51
N HIS A 39 -5.47 8.48 5.72
CA HIS A 39 -6.09 9.16 6.87
C HIS A 39 -5.29 10.40 7.31
N ALA A 40 -3.96 10.33 7.21
CA ALA A 40 -3.07 11.40 7.65
C ALA A 40 -3.10 12.60 6.71
N VAL A 41 -3.28 12.36 5.41
CA VAL A 41 -3.35 13.42 4.38
C VAL A 41 -4.79 13.90 4.09
N GLY A 42 -5.78 13.43 4.86
CA GLY A 42 -7.18 13.79 4.67
C GLY A 42 -7.79 13.25 3.37
N ALA A 43 -7.19 12.22 2.77
CA ALA A 43 -7.78 11.49 1.66
C ALA A 43 -8.93 10.63 2.19
N TYR A 44 -10.17 11.07 1.95
CA TYR A 44 -11.38 10.35 2.30
C TYR A 44 -11.49 9.04 1.52
N GLU A 45 -12.42 8.16 1.93
CA GLU A 45 -12.60 6.81 1.35
C GLU A 45 -12.80 6.79 -0.17
N ASN A 46 -13.25 7.90 -0.76
CA ASN A 46 -13.52 8.03 -2.20
C ASN A 46 -12.38 8.72 -2.98
N ASP A 47 -11.22 8.97 -2.37
CA ASP A 47 -10.07 9.50 -3.13
C ASP A 47 -9.63 8.42 -4.15
N PRO A 48 -9.74 8.70 -5.46
CA PRO A 48 -9.54 7.70 -6.50
C PRO A 48 -8.10 7.17 -6.54
N ASP A 49 -7.13 7.96 -6.05
CA ASP A 49 -5.73 7.55 -6.00
C ASP A 49 -5.44 6.63 -4.81
N PHE A 50 -6.26 6.69 -3.75
CA PHE A 50 -6.12 5.81 -2.58
C PHE A 50 -7.03 4.58 -2.62
N PHE A 51 -8.13 4.62 -3.37
CA PHE A 51 -9.15 3.58 -3.38
C PHE A 51 -8.61 2.17 -3.68
N PRO A 52 -7.72 1.94 -4.67
CA PRO A 52 -7.18 0.61 -4.92
C PRO A 52 -6.40 0.03 -3.73
N PHE A 53 -5.69 0.87 -2.96
CA PHE A 53 -4.90 0.42 -1.81
C PHE A 53 -5.79 -0.02 -0.62
N ILE A 54 -7.01 0.51 -0.51
CA ILE A 54 -8.01 0.01 0.44
C ILE A 54 -8.44 -1.40 0.03
N GLY A 55 -8.76 -1.60 -1.26
CA GLY A 55 -9.12 -2.92 -1.79
C GLY A 55 -8.00 -3.95 -1.65
N ILE A 56 -6.76 -3.56 -1.94
CA ILE A 56 -5.59 -4.41 -1.75
C ILE A 56 -5.40 -4.80 -0.28
N ASN A 57 -5.57 -3.87 0.67
CA ASN A 57 -5.50 -4.19 2.09
C ASN A 57 -6.52 -5.28 2.48
N HIS A 58 -7.76 -5.19 1.98
CA HIS A 58 -8.77 -6.23 2.21
C HIS A 58 -8.41 -7.57 1.58
N GLU A 59 -7.81 -7.58 0.38
CA GLU A 59 -7.38 -8.80 -0.28
C GLU A 59 -6.23 -9.48 0.47
N ILE A 60 -5.27 -8.69 0.93
CA ILE A 60 -4.13 -9.17 1.72
C ILE A 60 -4.59 -9.83 3.03
N ASP A 61 -5.63 -9.29 3.69
CA ASP A 61 -6.19 -9.87 4.92
C ASP A 61 -6.80 -11.27 4.69
N ASN A 62 -7.13 -11.62 3.43
CA ASN A 62 -7.66 -12.93 3.06
C ASN A 62 -6.58 -13.94 2.63
N LEU A 63 -5.31 -13.56 2.64
CA LEU A 63 -4.23 -14.50 2.36
C LEU A 63 -4.23 -15.65 3.39
N PRO A 64 -3.90 -16.89 2.98
CA PRO A 64 -3.90 -18.06 3.86
C PRO A 64 -2.69 -18.08 4.83
N ILE A 65 -2.27 -16.91 5.30
CA ILE A 65 -1.11 -16.71 6.18
C ILE A 65 -1.60 -16.65 7.63
N PRO A 66 -1.17 -17.58 8.51
CA PRO A 66 -1.51 -17.54 9.91
C PRO A 66 -1.15 -16.21 10.56
N GLY A 67 -2.14 -15.55 11.17
CA GLY A 67 -1.94 -14.24 11.80
C GLY A 67 -1.95 -13.06 10.83
N GLY A 68 -2.02 -13.27 9.52
CA GLY A 68 -2.10 -12.23 8.49
C GLY A 68 -0.73 -11.80 7.94
N PHE A 69 -0.74 -11.26 6.73
CA PHE A 69 0.46 -10.87 5.99
C PHE A 69 1.31 -9.82 6.72
N GLU A 70 0.68 -8.85 7.38
CA GLU A 70 1.40 -7.78 8.11
C GLU A 70 2.30 -8.34 9.23
N TYR A 71 1.87 -9.41 9.88
CA TYR A 71 2.57 -10.00 11.03
C TYR A 71 3.45 -11.19 10.64
N ALA A 72 3.46 -11.57 9.37
CA ALA A 72 4.22 -12.70 8.87
C ALA A 72 5.72 -12.38 8.85
N ASP A 73 6.51 -13.20 9.54
CA ASP A 73 7.97 -13.17 9.45
C ASP A 73 8.46 -13.72 8.09
N GLN A 74 9.77 -13.65 7.86
CA GLN A 74 10.35 -14.10 6.59
C GLN A 74 10.12 -15.60 6.33
N THR A 75 10.12 -16.43 7.38
CA THR A 75 9.92 -17.88 7.24
C THR A 75 8.51 -18.15 6.74
N LEU A 76 7.51 -17.50 7.34
CA LEU A 76 6.12 -17.64 6.95
C LEU A 76 5.87 -17.04 5.56
N ARG A 77 6.45 -15.87 5.25
CA ARG A 77 6.38 -15.28 3.91
C ARG A 77 6.97 -16.20 2.84
N ASN A 78 8.08 -16.88 3.11
CA ASN A 78 8.67 -17.85 2.20
C ASN A 78 7.77 -19.10 2.02
N GLN A 79 7.06 -19.51 3.07
CA GLN A 79 6.13 -20.65 3.00
C GLN A 79 4.94 -20.37 2.06
N TYR A 80 4.46 -19.13 2.00
CA TYR A 80 3.32 -18.68 1.19
C TYR A 80 3.76 -17.80 0.01
N GLU A 81 4.98 -18.00 -0.49
CA GLU A 81 5.56 -17.16 -1.55
C GLU A 81 4.69 -17.14 -2.81
N SER A 82 4.10 -18.28 -3.18
CA SER A 82 3.25 -18.38 -4.38
C SER A 82 2.00 -17.51 -4.28
N GLU A 83 1.31 -17.56 -3.14
CA GLU A 83 0.11 -16.78 -2.87
C GLU A 83 0.45 -15.30 -2.76
N ILE A 84 1.54 -14.95 -2.08
CA ILE A 84 2.02 -13.57 -1.98
C ILE A 84 2.36 -13.01 -3.36
N ASN A 85 3.05 -13.77 -4.20
CA ASN A 85 3.41 -13.34 -5.55
C ASN A 85 2.16 -13.15 -6.42
N ALA A 86 1.17 -14.04 -6.33
CA ALA A 86 -0.10 -13.88 -7.02
C ALA A 86 -0.83 -12.59 -6.59
N SER A 87 -0.86 -12.29 -5.28
CA SER A 87 -1.42 -11.04 -4.76
C SER A 87 -0.61 -9.81 -5.18
N VAL A 88 0.73 -9.89 -5.28
CA VAL A 88 1.57 -8.80 -5.80
C VAL A 88 1.22 -8.48 -7.25
N GLU A 89 1.12 -9.49 -8.10
CA GLU A 89 0.79 -9.30 -9.52
C GLU A 89 -0.62 -8.72 -9.69
N TRP A 90 -1.59 -9.24 -8.93
CA TRP A 90 -2.94 -8.68 -8.92
C TRP A 90 -2.93 -7.22 -8.43
N ALA A 91 -2.25 -6.92 -7.31
CA ALA A 91 -2.18 -5.57 -6.77
C ALA A 91 -1.57 -4.59 -7.78
N LYS A 92 -0.43 -4.93 -8.39
CA LYS A 92 0.20 -4.10 -9.43
C LYS A 92 -0.72 -3.85 -10.62
N ALA A 93 -1.44 -4.87 -11.09
CA ALA A 93 -2.39 -4.73 -12.20
C ALA A 93 -3.51 -3.71 -11.91
N HIS A 94 -3.87 -3.51 -10.64
CA HIS A 94 -4.99 -2.66 -10.23
C HIS A 94 -4.59 -1.32 -9.62
N SER A 95 -3.34 -1.15 -9.15
CA SER A 95 -2.91 0.08 -8.46
C SER A 95 -1.65 0.73 -8.99
N LEU A 96 -0.97 0.18 -10.01
CA LEU A 96 0.30 0.76 -10.49
C LEU A 96 0.12 2.20 -10.99
N HIS A 97 -0.97 2.47 -11.72
CA HIS A 97 -1.28 3.81 -12.19
C HIS A 97 -1.51 4.79 -11.03
N GLN A 98 -2.25 4.37 -10.00
CA GLN A 98 -2.51 5.19 -8.82
C GLN A 98 -1.25 5.41 -7.98
N CYS A 99 -0.34 4.44 -7.95
CA CYS A 99 0.97 4.62 -7.33
C CYS A 99 1.77 5.74 -8.01
N GLN A 100 1.72 5.82 -9.35
CA GLN A 100 2.34 6.93 -10.09
C GLN A 100 1.65 8.27 -9.77
N ALA A 101 0.31 8.29 -9.79
CA ALA A 101 -0.47 9.49 -9.47
C ALA A 101 -0.17 10.02 -8.05
N LEU A 102 -0.03 9.12 -7.06
CA LEU A 102 0.33 9.51 -5.69
C LEU A 102 1.76 10.07 -5.61
N ALA A 103 2.72 9.48 -6.30
CA ALA A 103 4.09 10.02 -6.34
C ALA A 103 4.11 11.43 -6.95
N GLU A 104 3.40 11.64 -8.06
CA GLU A 104 3.30 12.95 -8.73
C GLU A 104 2.53 14.00 -7.92
N ARG A 105 1.45 13.59 -7.23
CA ARG A 105 0.57 14.50 -6.49
C ARG A 105 1.18 14.97 -5.17
N PHE A 106 2.00 14.14 -4.53
CA PHE A 106 2.51 14.38 -3.18
C PHE A 106 4.03 14.66 -3.12
N GLY A 107 4.77 14.42 -4.20
CA GLY A 107 6.20 14.75 -4.36
C GLY A 107 6.42 16.19 -4.81
#